data_AF-A0A2T0BC08-F1
#
_entry.id   AF-A0A2T0BC08-F1
#
_cell.length_a   1.000
_cell.length_b   1.000
_cell.length_c   1.000
_cell.angle_alpha   90.00
_cell.angle_beta   90.00
_cell.angle_gamma   90.00
#
_symmetry.space_group_name_H-M   'P 1'
#
loop_
_entity.id
_entity.type
_entity.pdbx_description
1 polymer ?
#
loop_
_entity_poly.entity_id
_entity_poly.type
_entity_poly.pdbx_seq_one_letter_code
_entity_poly.pdbx_strand_id
1 'polypeptide(L)'
;MNNEIEKRSIVNLSNIQLKDVLDLDLLQRFQDNFAESMDIASVTVDINGTPVTKPSSYTSFCQDFTHSTTTGDNRCAQSHKKGGEEAARTGKPYVYTCHAGLIDFAAPSAPAWACTNR
;
A
#
# COMPACT_ATOMS: atom_id res chain seq x y z
N MET A 1 22.73 42.57 -2.35
CA MET A 1 22.04 41.96 -1.18
C MET A 1 20.85 41.21 -1.73
N ASN A 2 21.04 40.09 -2.43
CA ASN A 2 21.34 38.74 -1.90
C ASN A 2 20.36 38.33 -0.81
N ASN A 3 19.30 37.60 -1.20
CA ASN A 3 19.04 36.22 -0.76
C ASN A 3 17.54 35.86 -0.75
N GLU A 4 16.88 35.93 -1.91
CA GLU A 4 15.55 35.30 -2.10
C GLU A 4 15.47 34.46 -3.37
N ILE A 5 16.61 33.98 -3.89
CA ILE A 5 16.58 32.96 -4.95
C ILE A 5 16.35 31.61 -4.28
N GLU A 6 15.06 31.28 -4.17
CA GLU A 6 14.46 29.95 -4.15
C GLU A 6 15.38 28.80 -3.69
N LYS A 7 15.24 28.43 -2.41
CA LYS A 7 15.53 27.06 -1.95
C LYS A 7 14.54 26.08 -2.60
N ARG A 8 14.59 25.90 -3.91
CA ARG A 8 14.01 24.73 -4.56
C ARG A 8 15.00 23.60 -4.34
N SER A 9 14.81 22.86 -3.24
CA SER A 9 15.51 21.60 -3.03
C SER A 9 15.31 20.75 -4.28
N ILE A 10 16.40 20.37 -4.91
CA ILE A 10 16.39 19.51 -6.10
C ILE A 10 15.88 18.15 -5.64
N VAL A 11 14.56 17.91 -5.76
CA VAL A 11 13.95 16.64 -5.36
C VAL A 11 14.36 15.59 -6.38
N ASN A 12 15.13 14.60 -5.94
CA ASN A 12 15.52 13.48 -6.77
C ASN A 12 14.29 12.59 -7.01
N LEU A 13 13.67 12.68 -8.20
CA LEU A 13 12.45 11.93 -8.53
C LEU A 13 12.62 10.41 -8.45
N SER A 14 13.85 9.89 -8.60
CA SER A 14 14.15 8.46 -8.49
C SER A 14 14.05 7.90 -7.06
N ASN A 15 13.97 8.75 -6.02
CA ASN A 15 13.92 8.33 -4.61
C ASN A 15 12.72 8.91 -3.83
N ILE A 16 11.65 9.30 -4.51
CA ILE A 16 10.43 9.80 -3.86
C ILE A 16 9.71 8.67 -3.14
N GLN A 17 9.42 8.84 -1.84
CA GLN A 17 8.56 7.94 -1.07
C GLN A 17 7.11 8.45 -1.06
N LEU A 18 6.15 7.54 -0.82
CA LEU A 18 4.73 7.88 -0.83
C LEU A 18 4.39 9.03 0.14
N LYS A 19 4.98 9.02 1.34
CA LYS A 19 4.82 10.04 2.37
C LYS A 19 5.33 11.44 1.97
N ASP A 20 6.16 11.53 0.94
CA ASP A 20 6.72 12.80 0.45
C ASP A 20 5.74 13.52 -0.50
N VAL A 21 4.70 12.82 -0.98
CA VAL A 21 3.75 13.31 -2.00
C VAL A 21 2.30 13.27 -1.51
N LEU A 22 1.98 12.33 -0.62
CA LEU A 22 0.63 12.10 -0.10
C LEU A 22 0.56 12.40 1.41
N ASP A 23 -0.46 13.15 1.78
CA ASP A 23 -0.89 13.30 3.18
C ASP A 23 -1.36 11.93 3.70
N LEU A 24 -0.64 11.42 4.71
CA LEU A 24 -0.90 10.11 5.30
C LEU A 24 -2.27 10.05 6.01
N ASP A 25 -2.75 11.17 6.56
CA ASP A 25 -4.06 11.21 7.21
C ASP A 25 -5.20 11.17 6.18
N LEU A 26 -4.97 11.77 5.01
CA LEU A 26 -5.89 11.62 3.87
C LEU A 26 -5.88 10.18 3.35
N LEU A 27 -4.70 9.58 3.20
CA LEU A 27 -4.56 8.20 2.72
C LEU A 27 -5.23 7.20 3.67
N GLN A 28 -5.05 7.36 4.99
CA GLN A 28 -5.69 6.53 5.99
C GLN A 28 -7.22 6.62 5.90
N ARG A 29 -7.79 7.84 5.85
CA ARG A 29 -9.24 8.03 5.74
C ARG A 29 -9.82 7.43 4.46
N PHE A 30 -9.10 7.56 3.34
CA PHE A 30 -9.50 6.94 2.09
C PHE A 30 -9.55 5.42 2.22
N GLN A 31 -8.50 4.81 2.78
CA GLN A 31 -8.43 3.38 3.01
C GLN A 31 -9.54 2.89 3.95
N ASP A 32 -9.79 3.61 5.06
CA ASP A 32 -10.83 3.27 6.03
C ASP A 32 -12.20 3.25 5.35
N ASN A 33 -12.55 4.31 4.61
CA ASN A 33 -13.82 4.39 3.88
C ASN A 33 -13.94 3.29 2.83
N PHE A 34 -12.85 2.97 2.12
CA PHE A 34 -12.84 1.90 1.13
C PHE A 34 -13.06 0.53 1.76
N ALA A 35 -12.34 0.25 2.86
CA ALA A 35 -12.45 -0.99 3.62
C ALA A 35 -13.87 -1.20 4.19
N GLU A 36 -14.46 -0.13 4.76
CA GLU A 36 -15.83 -0.16 5.28
C GLU A 36 -16.86 -0.34 4.16
N SER A 37 -16.72 0.41 3.05
CA SER A 37 -17.69 0.37 1.95
C SER A 37 -17.70 -0.97 1.20
N MET A 38 -16.54 -1.62 1.11
CA MET A 38 -16.37 -2.89 0.40
C MET A 38 -16.45 -4.11 1.33
N ASP A 39 -16.56 -3.90 2.64
CA ASP A 39 -16.52 -4.94 3.68
C ASP A 39 -15.29 -5.86 3.57
N ILE A 40 -14.11 -5.25 3.42
CA ILE A 40 -12.83 -5.96 3.28
C ILE A 40 -11.76 -5.39 4.20
N ALA A 41 -10.86 -6.24 4.65
CA ALA A 41 -9.63 -5.84 5.30
C ALA A 41 -8.71 -5.11 4.30
N SER A 42 -8.10 -3.99 4.72
CA SER A 42 -7.19 -3.24 3.85
C SER A 42 -6.00 -2.66 4.63
N VAL A 43 -4.82 -2.67 4.00
CA VAL A 43 -3.62 -2.00 4.48
C VAL A 43 -2.80 -1.54 3.29
N THR A 44 -2.24 -0.33 3.36
CA THR A 44 -1.34 0.20 2.36
C THR A 44 0.08 0.01 2.85
N VAL A 45 0.93 -0.53 1.98
CA VAL A 45 2.34 -0.82 2.28
C VAL A 45 3.26 -0.08 1.32
N ASP A 46 4.51 0.15 1.73
CA ASP A 46 5.56 0.64 0.86
C ASP A 46 6.13 -0.47 -0.04
N ILE A 47 7.11 -0.13 -0.88
CA ILE A 47 7.81 -1.07 -1.78
C ILE A 47 8.50 -2.23 -1.06
N ASN A 48 8.78 -2.09 0.24
CA ASN A 48 9.39 -3.13 1.06
C ASN A 48 8.34 -4.03 1.74
N GLY A 49 7.04 -3.75 1.58
CA GLY A 49 5.96 -4.43 2.29
C GLY A 49 5.73 -3.90 3.71
N THR A 50 6.31 -2.74 4.05
CA THR A 50 6.14 -2.11 5.36
C THR A 50 4.85 -1.29 5.36
N PRO A 51 3.94 -1.48 6.33
CA PRO A 51 2.71 -0.68 6.42
C PRO A 51 3.00 0.82 6.51
N VAL A 52 2.38 1.60 5.63
CA VAL A 52 2.37 3.08 5.68
C VAL A 52 1.09 3.61 6.32
N THR A 53 0.02 2.82 6.30
CA THR A 53 -1.23 3.05 7.01
C THR A 53 -1.42 2.02 8.11
N LYS A 54 -2.32 2.31 9.05
CA LYS A 54 -2.84 1.32 9.97
C LYS A 54 -3.82 0.41 9.23
N PRO A 55 -3.89 -0.89 9.58
CA PRO A 55 -4.91 -1.78 9.06
C PRO A 55 -6.34 -1.29 9.31
N SER A 56 -7.19 -1.41 8.29
CA SER A 56 -8.62 -1.10 8.33
C SER A 56 -9.42 -2.40 8.21
N SER A 57 -10.49 -2.55 8.99
CA SER A 57 -11.43 -3.69 8.95
C SER A 57 -10.78 -5.08 9.01
N TYR A 58 -9.67 -5.22 9.74
CA TYR A 58 -9.08 -6.54 9.99
C TYR A 58 -10.04 -7.41 10.81
N THR A 59 -10.18 -8.66 10.39
CA THR A 59 -10.96 -9.65 11.13
C THR A 59 -10.15 -10.19 12.32
N SER A 60 -10.85 -10.80 13.28
CA SER A 60 -10.20 -11.55 14.36
C SER A 60 -9.27 -12.65 13.83
N PHE A 61 -9.55 -13.21 12.66
CA PHE A 61 -8.64 -14.15 12.02
C PHE A 61 -7.27 -13.53 11.75
N CYS A 62 -7.25 -12.37 11.09
CA CYS A 62 -6.00 -11.66 10.81
C CYS A 62 -5.33 -11.24 12.13
N GLN A 63 -6.08 -10.63 13.04
CA GLN A 63 -5.52 -10.07 14.27
C GLN A 63 -4.99 -11.15 15.23
N ASP A 64 -5.78 -12.19 15.49
CA ASP A 64 -5.52 -13.15 16.56
C ASP A 64 -4.71 -14.37 16.08
N PHE A 65 -4.74 -14.70 14.78
CA PHE A 65 -4.05 -15.88 14.25
C PHE A 65 -2.89 -15.56 13.33
N THR A 66 -2.95 -14.43 12.60
CA THR A 66 -1.85 -14.01 11.72
C THR A 66 -0.90 -13.07 12.45
N HIS A 67 -1.43 -11.99 13.04
CA HIS A 67 -0.65 -10.93 13.67
C HIS A 67 -0.31 -11.18 15.15
N SER A 68 -0.66 -12.35 15.70
CA SER A 68 -0.31 -12.74 17.06
C SER A 68 1.11 -13.27 17.21
N THR A 69 1.81 -13.55 16.10
CA THR A 69 3.17 -14.06 16.10
C THR A 69 4.05 -13.34 15.08
N THR A 70 5.32 -13.15 15.40
CA THR A 70 6.30 -12.56 14.48
C THR A 70 6.44 -13.37 13.19
N THR A 71 6.30 -14.69 13.25
CA THR A 71 6.32 -15.54 12.05
C THR A 71 5.14 -15.25 11.13
N GLY A 72 3.94 -15.05 11.70
CA GLY A 72 2.76 -14.69 10.93
C GLY A 72 2.86 -13.29 10.31
N ASP A 73 3.35 -12.29 11.07
CA ASP A 73 3.64 -10.95 10.55
C ASP A 73 4.59 -10.99 9.35
N ASN A 74 5.70 -11.72 9.48
CA ASN A 74 6.70 -11.83 8.42
C ASN A 74 6.12 -12.48 7.15
N ARG A 75 5.27 -13.50 7.31
CA ARG A 75 4.61 -14.16 6.18
C ARG A 75 3.53 -13.29 5.56
N CYS A 76 2.80 -12.52 6.36
CA CYS A 76 1.83 -11.53 5.89
C CYS A 76 2.52 -10.45 5.06
N ALA A 77 3.58 -9.83 5.58
CA ALA A 77 4.37 -8.83 4.85
C ALA A 77 4.97 -9.38 3.55
N GLN A 78 5.49 -10.62 3.58
CA GLN A 78 5.99 -11.27 2.35
C GLN A 78 4.87 -11.51 1.32
N SER A 79 3.66 -11.86 1.78
CA SER A 79 2.49 -12.04 0.92
C SER A 79 2.09 -10.73 0.24
N HIS A 80 1.97 -9.64 1.01
CA HIS A 80 1.68 -8.30 0.47
C HIS A 80 2.76 -7.84 -0.51
N LYS A 81 4.04 -8.07 -0.19
CA LYS A 81 5.16 -7.72 -1.08
C LYS A 81 5.04 -8.42 -2.44
N LYS A 82 4.84 -9.75 -2.44
CA LYS A 82 4.68 -10.52 -3.69
C LYS A 82 3.47 -10.06 -4.49
N GLY A 83 2.34 -9.82 -3.81
CA GLY A 83 1.13 -9.30 -4.44
C GLY A 83 1.36 -7.94 -5.09
N GLY A 84 1.98 -7.02 -4.35
CA GLY A 84 2.33 -5.68 -4.82
C GLY A 84 3.33 -5.69 -5.98
N GLU A 85 4.34 -6.56 -5.94
CA GLU A 85 5.30 -6.76 -7.02
C GLU A 85 4.62 -7.22 -8.31
N GLU A 86 3.68 -8.17 -8.24
CA GLU A 86 2.93 -8.64 -9.40
C GLU A 86 1.95 -7.59 -9.94
N ALA A 87 1.27 -6.86 -9.05
CA ALA A 87 0.39 -5.76 -9.45
C ALA A 87 1.17 -4.63 -10.13
N ALA A 88 2.35 -4.28 -9.61
CA ALA A 88 3.25 -3.31 -10.19
C ALA A 88 3.82 -3.79 -11.54
N ARG A 89 4.28 -5.04 -11.62
CA ARG A 89 4.83 -5.65 -12.84
C ARG A 89 3.82 -5.69 -13.98
N THR A 90 2.57 -6.00 -13.67
CA THR A 90 1.49 -6.11 -14.67
C THR A 90 0.78 -4.80 -14.95
N GLY A 91 0.92 -3.80 -14.07
CA GLY A 91 0.15 -2.56 -14.10
C GLY A 91 -1.35 -2.78 -13.91
N LYS A 92 -1.76 -3.94 -13.37
CA LYS A 92 -3.15 -4.34 -13.19
C LYS A 92 -3.37 -4.88 -11.78
N PRO A 93 -4.61 -4.85 -11.25
CA PRO A 93 -4.93 -5.53 -10.01
C PRO A 93 -4.55 -7.02 -10.09
N TYR A 94 -4.00 -7.55 -9.01
CA TYR A 94 -3.60 -8.95 -8.91
C TYR A 94 -4.29 -9.60 -7.71
N VAL A 95 -5.08 -10.63 -7.98
CA VAL A 95 -5.79 -11.43 -6.96
C VAL A 95 -4.99 -12.68 -6.68
N TYR A 96 -4.75 -12.98 -5.41
CA TYR A 96 -3.94 -14.11 -4.97
C TYR A 96 -4.45 -14.71 -3.66
N THR A 97 -3.91 -15.87 -3.31
CA THR A 97 -4.15 -16.50 -2.01
C THR A 97 -3.04 -16.09 -1.05
N CYS A 98 -3.41 -15.50 0.08
CA CYS A 98 -2.46 -15.11 1.10
C CYS A 98 -1.84 -16.35 1.77
N HIS A 99 -0.75 -16.15 2.52
CA HIS A 99 -0.06 -17.24 3.21
C HIS A 99 -0.93 -18.04 4.19
N ALA A 100 -2.03 -17.45 4.68
CA ALA A 100 -2.98 -18.07 5.61
C ALA A 100 -4.18 -18.72 4.90
N GLY A 101 -4.20 -18.74 3.56
CA GLY A 101 -5.23 -19.40 2.76
C GLY A 101 -6.45 -18.54 2.41
N LEU A 102 -6.48 -17.26 2.80
CA LEU A 102 -7.53 -16.32 2.42
C LEU A 102 -7.26 -15.72 1.03
N ILE A 103 -8.30 -15.18 0.38
CA ILE A 103 -8.15 -14.42 -0.86
C ILE A 103 -7.79 -12.97 -0.52
N ASP A 104 -6.80 -12.45 -1.23
CA ASP A 104 -6.27 -11.10 -1.09
C ASP A 104 -6.03 -10.49 -2.48
N PHE A 105 -5.94 -9.16 -2.56
CA PHE A 105 -5.65 -8.48 -3.82
C PHE A 105 -4.73 -7.28 -3.62
N ALA A 106 -3.87 -7.05 -4.61
CA ALA A 106 -3.00 -5.89 -4.67
C ALA A 106 -3.38 -5.02 -5.87
N ALA A 107 -3.43 -3.71 -5.65
CA ALA A 107 -3.64 -2.71 -6.70
C ALA A 107 -2.35 -1.90 -6.93
N PRO A 108 -2.00 -1.56 -8.18
CA PRO A 108 -0.83 -0.73 -8.47
C PRO A 108 -1.05 0.73 -8.00
N SER A 109 -0.08 1.32 -7.31
CA SER A 109 -0.18 2.64 -6.67
C SER A 109 0.52 3.81 -7.41
N ALA A 110 1.11 3.58 -8.59
CA ALA A 110 1.78 4.62 -9.41
C ALA A 110 1.55 4.36 -10.93
N PRO A 111 1.63 5.41 -11.78
CA PRO A 111 0.65 5.66 -12.82
C PRO A 111 0.78 4.70 -14.01
N ALA A 112 -0.20 3.80 -14.12
CA ALA A 112 -0.66 3.41 -15.43
C ALA A 112 -1.27 4.66 -16.07
N TRP A 113 -0.56 5.27 -17.02
CA TRP A 113 -1.07 6.25 -17.99
C TRP A 113 -2.15 5.64 -18.92
N ALA A 114 -2.99 4.75 -18.40
CA ALA A 114 -4.19 4.27 -19.04
C ALA A 114 -5.36 5.01 -18.38
N CYS A 115 -5.65 6.27 -18.73
CA CYS A 115 -6.46 6.55 -19.91
C CYS A 115 -6.64 5.34 -20.82
N THR A 116 -7.38 4.33 -20.35
CA THR A 116 -8.09 3.45 -21.27
C THR A 116 -9.17 4.32 -21.92
N ASN A 117 -8.83 5.00 -23.00
CA ASN A 117 -9.81 5.28 -24.03
C ASN A 117 -10.27 3.93 -24.57
N ARG A 118 -11.28 3.34 -23.91
CA ARG A 118 -12.48 2.84 -24.56
C ARG A 118 -13.59 2.62 -23.54
#